data_AF-A0A2G9Z5Z0-F1
#
_entry.id   AF-A0A2G9Z5Z0-F1
#
_cell.length_a   1.000
_cell.length_b   1.000
_cell.length_c   1.000
_cell.angle_alpha   90.00
_cell.angle_beta   90.00
_cell.angle_gamma   90.00
#
_symmetry.space_group_name_H-M   'P 1'
#
loop_
_entity.id
_entity.type
_entity.pdbx_description
1 polymer ?
#
loop_
_entity_poly.entity_id
_entity_poly.type
_entity_poly.pdbx_seq_one_letter_code
_entity_poly.pdbx_strand_id
1 'polypeptide(L)' 'MTTRKNEDRNIRKITRVGKTSLAVTLPIEIVKELGWKKKQKVIVRRVAGGIIIKDWKK' A
#
# COMPACT_ATOMS: atom_id res chain seq x y z
N MET A 1 -17.48 11.72 -14.07
CA MET A 1 -16.21 11.60 -13.32
C MET A 1 -15.21 10.95 -14.25
N THR A 2 -14.21 11.68 -14.73
CA THR A 2 -13.30 11.26 -15.80
C THR A 2 -12.52 10.03 -15.35
N THR A 3 -12.68 8.91 -16.05
CA THR A 3 -11.91 7.68 -15.85
C THR A 3 -10.46 7.96 -16.25
N ARG A 4 -9.66 8.47 -15.31
CA ARG A 4 -8.20 8.56 -15.49
C ARG A 4 -7.70 7.19 -15.90
N LYS A 5 -6.94 7.19 -17.00
CA LYS A 5 -6.34 6.02 -17.66
C LYS A 5 -5.76 5.07 -16.60
N ASN A 6 -5.99 3.77 -16.76
CA ASN A 6 -5.73 2.73 -15.76
C ASN A 6 -4.29 2.75 -15.19
N GLU A 7 -3.33 3.28 -15.93
CA GLU A 7 -1.89 3.33 -15.60
C GLU A 7 -1.58 4.17 -14.35
N ASP A 8 -2.29 5.27 -14.11
CA ASP A 8 -2.04 6.16 -12.97
C ASP A 8 -2.52 5.58 -11.63
N ARG A 9 -3.28 4.47 -11.63
CA ARG A 9 -3.91 3.94 -10.41
C ARG A 9 -2.90 3.42 -9.40
N ASN A 10 -1.74 2.98 -9.86
CA ASN A 10 -0.71 2.40 -9.01
C ASN A 10 0.34 3.42 -8.54
N ILE A 11 0.40 4.60 -9.16
CA ILE A 11 1.32 5.67 -8.76
C ILE A 11 0.68 6.48 -7.64
N ARG A 12 1.29 6.45 -6.45
CA ARG A 12 0.73 7.09 -5.24
C ARG A 12 1.78 7.97 -4.58
N LYS A 13 1.33 9.13 -4.08
CA LYS A 13 2.17 10.01 -3.28
C LYS A 13 2.30 9.44 -1.87
N ILE A 14 3.51 9.55 -1.32
CA ILE A 14 3.77 9.25 0.10
C ILE A 14 3.31 10.46 0.92
N THR A 15 2.50 10.21 1.94
CA THR A 15 1.96 11.22 2.85
C THR A 15 2.50 11.04 4.25
N ARG A 16 2.59 12.12 5.03
CA ARG A 16 2.98 12.04 6.44
C ARG A 16 1.82 11.58 7.29
N VAL A 17 2.09 10.62 8.18
CA VAL A 17 1.14 10.14 9.19
C VAL A 17 1.81 10.26 10.57
N GLY A 18 1.16 11.00 11.48
CA GLY A 18 1.78 11.35 12.77
C GLY A 18 2.95 12.34 12.61
N LYS A 19 3.93 12.26 13.50
CA LYS A 19 5.07 13.20 13.52
C LYS A 19 6.20 12.80 12.57
N THR A 20 6.56 11.52 12.54
CA THR A 20 7.76 11.01 11.86
C THR A 20 7.47 9.96 10.78
N SER A 21 6.28 9.33 10.82
CA SER A 21 5.97 8.22 9.93
C SER A 21 5.39 8.70 8.60
N LEU A 22 5.58 7.89 7.57
CA LEU A 22 5.04 8.11 6.24
C LEU A 22 4.14 6.93 5.85
N ALA A 23 3.13 7.19 5.04
CA ALA A 23 2.23 6.17 4.52
C ALA A 23 2.01 6.34 3.02
N VAL A 24 1.69 5.22 2.38
CA VAL A 24 1.18 5.18 1.01
C VAL A 24 -0.19 4.52 1.05
N THR A 25 -1.16 5.10 0.36
CA THR A 25 -2.49 4.49 0.24
C THR A 25 -2.44 3.38 -0.80
N LEU A 26 -2.81 2.18 -0.41
CA LEU A 26 -2.91 1.05 -1.33
C LEU A 26 -4.22 1.15 -2.13
N PRO A 27 -4.20 0.94 -3.46
CA PRO A 27 -5.40 0.79 -4.26
C PRO A 27 -6.32 -0.29 -3.69
N ILE A 28 -7.63 -0.06 -3.74
CA ILE A 28 -8.62 -0.96 -3.13
C ILE A 28 -8.66 -2.31 -3.84
N GLU A 29 -8.36 -2.35 -5.14
CA GLU A 29 -8.29 -3.55 -5.96
C GLU A 29 -7.25 -4.53 -5.40
N ILE A 30 -6.02 -4.04 -5.15
CA ILE A 30 -4.93 -4.83 -4.57
C ILE A 30 -5.29 -5.32 -3.16
N VAL A 31 -5.87 -4.46 -2.34
CA VAL A 31 -6.29 -4.83 -0.97
C VAL A 31 -7.33 -5.95 -1.00
N LYS A 32 -8.27 -5.91 -1.94
CA LYS A 32 -9.30 -6.95 -2.12
C LYS A 32 -8.71 -8.26 -2.64
N GLU A 33 -7.84 -8.19 -3.65
CA GLU A 33 -7.17 -9.37 -4.22
C GLU A 33 -6.31 -10.10 -3.19
N LEU A 34 -5.62 -9.36 -2.33
CA LEU A 34 -4.84 -9.92 -1.22
C LEU A 34 -5.71 -10.38 -0.04
N GLY A 35 -7.02 -10.09 -0.04
CA GLY A 35 -7.92 -10.41 1.08
C GLY A 35 -7.61 -9.62 2.36
N TRP A 36 -6.91 -8.50 2.24
CA TRP A 36 -6.41 -7.71 3.36
C TRP A 36 -7.52 -6.96 4.08
N LYS A 37 -7.51 -7.01 5.41
CA LYS A 37 -8.52 -6.40 6.28
C LYS A 37 -7.97 -5.19 7.03
N LYS A 38 -8.86 -4.27 7.41
CA LYS A 38 -8.51 -3.14 8.27
C LYS A 38 -7.88 -3.64 9.58
N LYS A 39 -6.86 -2.93 10.06
CA LYS A 39 -6.14 -3.21 11.33
C LYS A 39 -5.39 -4.55 11.39
N GLN A 40 -5.28 -5.28 10.28
CA GLN A 40 -4.44 -6.48 10.27
C GLN A 40 -2.94 -6.12 10.33
N LYS A 41 -2.13 -7.06 10.77
CA LYS A 41 -0.67 -6.92 10.82
C LYS A 41 -0.03 -7.43 9.53
N VAL A 42 1.00 -6.72 9.08
CA VAL A 42 1.81 -7.06 7.91
C VAL A 42 3.28 -6.87 8.24
N ILE A 43 4.15 -7.58 7.52
CA ILE A 43 5.60 -7.40 7.59
C ILE A 43 6.01 -6.47 6.44
N VAL A 44 6.78 -5.43 6.76
CA VAL A 44 7.42 -4.55 5.77
C VAL A 44 8.92 -4.86 5.74
N ARG A 45 9.47 -5.18 4.56
CA ARG A 45 10.91 -5.45 4.37
C ARG A 45 11.49 -4.56 3.28
N ARG A 46 12.71 -4.08 3.48
CA ARG A 46 13.47 -3.37 2.44
C ARG A 46 13.97 -4.37 1.40
N VAL A 47 13.90 -3.99 0.13
CA VAL A 47 14.53 -4.68 -1.00
C VAL A 47 15.23 -3.66 -1.89
N ALA A 48 16.02 -4.14 -2.86
CA ALA A 48 16.62 -3.27 -3.87
C ALA A 48 15.52 -2.46 -4.57
N GLY A 49 15.66 -1.13 -4.59
CA GLY A 49 14.71 -0.23 -5.24
C GLY A 49 13.39 0.01 -4.51
N GLY A 50 13.09 -0.63 -3.36
CA GLY A 50 11.76 -0.48 -2.76
C GLY A 50 11.51 -1.18 -1.44
N ILE A 51 10.25 -1.46 -1.16
CA ILE A 51 9.79 -2.24 -0.01
C ILE A 51 8.82 -3.33 -0.47
N ILE A 52 8.81 -4.45 0.24
CA ILE A 52 7.82 -5.52 0.07
C ILE A 52 6.98 -5.58 1.34
N ILE A 53 5.67 -5.67 1.17
CA ILE A 53 4.70 -5.83 2.26
C ILE A 53 4.04 -7.20 2.10
N LYS A 54 4.08 -8.02 3.15
CA LYS A 54 3.50 -9.38 3.17
C LYS A 54 2.63 -9.60 4.40
N ASP A 55 1.68 -10.52 4.30
CA ASP A 55 0.91 -10.97 5.46
C ASP A 55 1.82 -11.46 6.58
N TRP A 56 1.47 -11.08 7.80
CA TRP A 56 2.12 -11.63 8.98
C TRP A 56 1.51 -13.00 9.29
N LYS A 57 2.10 -14.05 8.70
CA LYS A 57 1.81 -15.43 9.06
C LYS A 57 2.61 -15.75 10.33
N LYS A 58 1.90 -15.98 11.44
CA LYS A 58 2.48 -16.55 12.65
C LYS A 58 2.60 -18.06 12.48
#